data_AF-A0A833G366-F1
#
_entry.id   AF-A0A833G366-F1
#
_cell.length_a   1.000
_cell.length_b   1.000
_cell.length_c   1.000
_cell.angle_alpha   90.00
_cell.angle_beta   90.00
_cell.angle_gamma   90.00
#
_symmetry.space_group_name_H-M   'P 1'
#
loop_
_entity.id
_entity.type
_entity.pdbx_description
1 polymer ?
#
loop_
_entity_poly.entity_id
_entity_poly.type
_entity_poly.pdbx_seq_one_letter_code
_entity_poly.pdbx_strand_id
1 'polypeptide(L)' 'GINIAGAIRLARELGPGHTIVTVLADYGTRYQSKLFNPAFLRGKDLPVPGWMEAQAEISVPFEEVA' A
#
# COMPACT_ATOMS: atom_id res chain seq x y z
N GLY A 1 1.28 -2.95 -8.30
CA GLY A 1 1.70 -1.53 -8.49
C GLY A 1 2.00 -1.22 -9.94
N ILE A 2 3.06 -1.82 -10.49
CA ILE A 2 3.57 -1.51 -11.83
C ILE A 2 2.52 -1.60 -12.93
N ASN A 3 1.73 -2.68 -12.98
CA ASN A 3 0.68 -2.87 -13.98
C ASN A 3 -0.36 -1.74 -13.98
N ILE A 4 -0.79 -1.30 -12.80
CA ILE A 4 -1.76 -0.19 -12.66
C ILE A 4 -1.14 1.12 -13.15
N ALA A 5 0.14 1.39 -12.81
CA ALA A 5 0.83 2.58 -13.30
C ALA A 5 0.93 2.59 -14.85
N GLY A 6 1.18 1.43 -15.47
CA GLY A 6 1.16 1.26 -16.92
C GLY A 6 -0.24 1.49 -17.50
N ALA A 7 -1.27 0.89 -16.90
CA ALA A 7 -2.65 1.05 -17.35
C ALA A 7 -3.11 2.53 -17.28
N ILE A 8 -2.73 3.27 -16.24
CA ILE A 8 -3.02 4.71 -16.12
C ILE A 8 -2.33 5.50 -17.24
N ARG A 9 -1.07 5.20 -17.54
CA ARG A 9 -0.34 5.87 -18.63
C ARG A 9 -0.98 5.58 -19.99
N LEU A 10 -1.31 4.31 -20.26
CA LEU A 10 -2.00 3.92 -21.49
C LEU A 10 -3.37 4.60 -21.62
N ALA A 11 -4.14 4.69 -20.54
CA ALA A 11 -5.43 5.37 -20.54
C ALA A 11 -5.29 6.87 -20.89
N ARG A 12 -4.20 7.52 -20.44
CA ARG A 12 -3.91 8.92 -20.80
C ARG A 12 -3.52 9.08 -22.26
N GLU A 13 -2.76 8.14 -22.81
CA GLU A 13 -2.34 8.15 -24.22
C GLU A 13 -3.51 7.90 -25.18
N LEU A 14 -4.41 6.98 -24.85
CA LEU A 14 -5.60 6.67 -25.67
C LEU A 14 -6.72 7.70 -25.54
N GLY A 15 -6.75 8.45 -24.43
CA GLY A 15 -7.80 9.41 -24.14
C GLY A 15 -9.10 8.78 -23.61
N PRO A 16 -10.07 9.63 -23.22
CA PRO A 16 -11.32 9.19 -22.57
C PRO A 16 -12.17 8.30 -23.48
N GLY A 17 -13.02 7.47 -22.87
CA GLY A 17 -13.94 6.57 -23.58
C GLY A 17 -13.42 5.16 -23.82
N HIS A 18 -12.17 4.87 -23.44
CA HIS A 18 -11.57 3.54 -23.56
C HIS A 18 -11.65 2.76 -22.24
N THR A 19 -11.91 1.45 -22.35
CA THR A 19 -11.83 0.51 -21.22
C THR A 19 -10.47 -0.19 -21.25
N ILE A 20 -9.66 0.04 -20.22
CA ILE A 20 -8.33 -0.59 -20.08
C ILE A 20 -8.41 -1.70 -19.04
N VAL A 21 -7.94 -2.89 -19.40
CA VAL A 21 -7.84 -4.03 -18.51
C VAL A 21 -6.37 -4.29 -18.19
N THR A 22 -6.07 -4.62 -16.93
CA THR A 22 -4.72 -5.00 -16.49
C THR A 22 -4.78 -6.08 -15.42
N VAL A 23 -3.63 -6.68 -15.10
CA VAL A 23 -3.55 -7.84 -14.20
C VAL A 23 -3.17 -7.42 -12.77
N LEU A 24 -3.93 -7.94 -11.80
CA LEU A 24 -3.56 -8.00 -10.40
C LEU A 24 -2.96 -9.37 -10.11
N ALA A 25 -1.62 -9.45 -10.11
CA ALA A 25 -0.90 -10.72 -10.24
C ALA A 25 -1.01 -11.63 -9.00
N ASP A 26 -0.97 -11.06 -7.80
CA ASP A 26 -1.07 -11.80 -6.53
C ASP A 26 -1.33 -10.88 -5.33
N TYR A 27 -1.36 -11.49 -4.13
CA TYR A 27 -1.53 -10.80 -2.86
C TYR A 27 -0.24 -10.15 -2.36
N GLY A 28 -0.36 -8.94 -1.81
CA GLY A 28 0.76 -8.21 -1.21
C GLY A 28 1.35 -8.84 0.06
N THR A 29 0.60 -9.71 0.75
CA THR A 29 1.04 -10.40 1.98
C THR A 29 2.31 -11.22 1.77
N ARG A 30 2.53 -11.75 0.56
CA ARG A 30 3.75 -12.47 0.18
C ARG A 30 5.03 -11.63 0.30
N TYR A 31 4.90 -10.31 0.28
CA TYR A 31 6.02 -9.35 0.29
C TYR A 31 6.08 -8.53 1.58
N GLN A 32 5.34 -8.91 2.63
CA GLN A 32 5.14 -8.11 3.83
C GLN A 32 6.46 -7.66 4.49
N SER A 33 7.47 -8.54 4.53
CA SER A 33 8.77 -8.25 5.16
C SER A 33 9.57 -7.14 4.48
N LYS A 34 9.20 -6.74 3.25
CA LYS A 34 9.85 -5.68 2.48
C LYS A 34 8.87 -4.60 2.04
N LEU A 35 7.88 -4.97 1.22
CA LEU A 35 6.94 -4.02 0.57
C LEU A 35 6.04 -3.30 1.57
N PHE A 36 5.85 -3.87 2.76
CA PHE A 36 5.01 -3.34 3.84
C PHE A 36 5.80 -3.23 5.15
N ASN A 37 7.10 -2.99 5.05
CA ASN A 37 8.00 -2.83 6.19
C ASN A 37 8.56 -1.40 6.21
N PRO A 38 8.15 -0.54 7.17
CA PRO A 38 8.61 0.84 7.25
C PRO A 38 10.14 0.99 7.31
N ALA A 39 10.84 0.11 8.04
CA ALA A 39 12.30 0.18 8.15
C ALA A 39 12.98 -0.14 6.80
N PHE A 40 12.49 -1.15 6.09
CA PHE A 40 13.00 -1.50 4.76
C PHE A 40 12.75 -0.37 3.74
N LEU A 41 11.54 0.19 3.74
CA LEU A 41 11.14 1.26 2.83
C LEU A 41 11.97 2.54 3.06
N ARG A 42 12.10 3.00 4.31
CA ARG A 42 12.95 4.18 4.63
C ARG A 42 14.42 3.94 4.29
N GLY A 43 14.94 2.74 4.55
CA GLY A 43 16.30 2.37 4.15
C GLY A 43 16.54 2.34 2.63
N LYS A 44 15.48 2.46 1.83
CA LYS A 44 15.52 2.54 0.36
C LYS A 44 15.00 3.87 -0.18
N ASP A 45 14.75 4.85 0.70
CA ASP A 45 14.16 6.14 0.35
C ASP A 45 12.82 5.99 -0.40
N LEU A 46 12.00 5.04 0.05
CA LEU A 46 10.67 4.75 -0.48
C LEU A 46 9.58 5.24 0.47
N PRO A 47 8.40 5.65 -0.06
CA PRO A 47 7.28 6.10 0.76
C PRO A 47 6.77 4.98 1.66
N VAL A 48 6.47 5.34 2.92
CA VAL A 48 5.85 4.44 3.90
C VAL A 48 4.33 4.64 3.88
N PRO A 49 3.52 3.57 3.93
CA PRO A 49 2.07 3.72 4.06
C PRO A 49 1.68 4.40 5.37
N GLY A 50 0.93 5.50 5.31
CA GLY A 50 0.66 6.35 6.49
C GLY A 50 0.00 5.63 7.67
N TRP A 51 -0.83 4.62 7.41
CA TRP A 51 -1.46 3.82 8.47
C TRP A 51 -0.47 2.95 9.26
N MET A 52 0.74 2.71 8.74
CA MET A 52 1.78 1.97 9.45
C MET A 52 2.57 2.82 10.45
N GLU A 53 2.42 4.14 10.37
CA GLU A 53 3.05 5.10 11.29
C GLU A 53 2.05 5.69 12.29
N ALA A 54 0.76 5.48 12.08
CA ALA A 54 -0.29 5.94 12.97
C ALA A 54 -0.21 5.25 14.34
N GLN A 55 -0.18 6.04 15.42
CA GLN A 55 -0.41 5.52 16.76
C GLN A 55 -1.91 5.39 17.01
N ALA A 56 -2.31 4.31 17.69
CA ALA A 56 -3.69 4.16 18.11
C ALA A 56 -3.98 5.15 19.25
N GLU A 57 -4.94 6.04 19.04
CA GLU A 57 -5.43 6.98 20.06
C GLU A 57 -6.52 6.36 20.95
N ILE A 58 -6.76 5.05 20.82
CA ILE A 58 -7.80 4.33 21.55
C ILE A 58 -7.28 4.04 22.97
N SER A 59 -7.94 4.60 23.98
CA SER A 59 -7.73 4.22 25.37
C SER A 59 -8.33 2.82 25.62
N VAL A 60 -7.48 1.85 25.96
CA VAL A 60 -7.91 0.49 26.27
C VAL A 60 -8.45 0.44 27.71
N PRO A 61 -9.69 -0.01 27.96
CA PRO A 61 -10.26 -0.08 29.30
C PRO A 61 -9.80 -1.36 30.01
N PHE A 62 -8.60 -1.34 30.58
CA PHE A 62 -8.11 -2.42 31.43
C PHE A 62 -8.89 -2.46 32.77
N GLU A 63 -9.14 -3.65 33.29
CA GLU A 63 -9.66 -3.85 34.64
C GLU A 63 -8.48 -3.95 35.63
N GLU A 64 -8.61 -3.37 36.83
CA GLU A 64 -7.62 -3.56 37.89
C GLU A 64 -7.80 -4.94 38.52
N VAL A 65 -6.72 -5.74 38.54
CA VAL A 65 -6.70 -7.05 39.20
C VAL A 65 -6.08 -6.85 40.59
N ALA A 66 -6.84 -7.21 41.63
CA ALA A 66 -6.44 -7.13 43.05
C ALA A 66 -5.43 -8.20 43.46
#